data_AF-A0A563W3W2-F1
#
_entry.id   AF-A0A563W3W2-F1
#
_cell.length_a   1.000
_cell.length_b   1.000
_cell.length_c   1.000
_cell.angle_alpha   90.00
_cell.angle_beta   90.00
_cell.angle_gamma   90.00
#
_symmetry.space_group_name_H-M   'P 1'
#
loop_
_entity.id
_entity.type
_entity.pdbx_description
1 polymer ?
#
loop_
_entity_poly.entity_id
_entity_poly.type
_entity_poly.pdbx_seq_one_letter_code
_entity_poly.pdbx_strand_id
1 'polypeptide(L)'
;MEYSRLSKDKLQIPDVPGVSLVAYYREKPLELQKLIVDLQGILQDFFGSDFIPYALKQIHATIIGCEGIRTELGFVNKWFYTLRDEIKYIDYSGFLNYFINNDLFPLDICFGSYQPNVNYQFLSRNQHPGDRSFQLQLSTENTLIPTMIGWSFRKQIITTDINSIRRELQRFNCLHKYHKYPQDIDNDVYLRLGTIAGSYNSDLIASITQTINNYLQTLTPIIIPLSQEKLAIVKYQDLSLPISTTKIYSLADLSSDLNLLQQLYE
;
A
#
# COMPACT_ATOMS: atom_id res chain seq x y z
N MET A 1 37.30 -17.89 9.86
CA MET A 1 36.59 -16.94 8.99
C MET A 1 35.71 -16.09 9.90
N GLU A 2 36.22 -14.92 10.25
CA GLU A 2 35.52 -13.96 11.11
C GLU A 2 34.38 -13.29 10.33
N TYR A 3 33.16 -13.47 10.80
CA TYR A 3 32.03 -12.64 10.40
C TYR A 3 32.25 -11.24 11.01
N SER A 4 32.90 -10.37 10.23
CA SER A 4 33.02 -8.95 10.52
C SER A 4 31.64 -8.37 10.84
N ARG A 5 31.46 -7.92 12.08
CA ARG A 5 30.30 -7.16 12.52
C ARG A 5 30.27 -5.86 11.71
N LEU A 6 29.38 -5.76 10.75
CA LEU A 6 29.01 -4.48 10.14
C LEU A 6 28.57 -3.54 11.26
N SER A 7 29.39 -2.54 11.60
CA SER A 7 29.03 -1.48 12.53
C SER A 7 28.05 -0.52 11.85
N LYS A 8 27.01 -0.09 12.58
CA LYS A 8 25.97 0.83 12.08
C LYS A 8 26.53 2.10 11.45
N ASP A 9 27.69 2.55 11.92
CA ASP A 9 28.35 3.76 11.43
C ASP A 9 28.80 3.68 9.96
N LYS A 10 28.70 2.51 9.32
CA LYS A 10 29.06 2.31 7.91
C LYS A 10 27.87 2.13 6.95
N LEU A 11 26.65 1.94 7.46
CA LEU A 11 25.45 1.83 6.62
C LEU A 11 24.87 3.23 6.41
N GLN A 12 25.47 4.00 5.50
CA GLN A 12 24.77 5.14 4.91
C GLN A 12 23.55 4.57 4.18
N ILE A 13 22.34 4.98 4.58
CA ILE A 13 21.12 4.66 3.83
C ILE A 13 21.22 5.47 2.53
N PRO A 14 21.55 4.87 1.39
CA PRO A 14 21.61 5.60 0.15
C PRO A 14 20.18 5.99 -0.24
N ASP A 15 20.04 7.04 -1.04
CA ASP A 15 18.76 7.38 -1.67
C ASP A 15 18.47 6.34 -2.77
N VAL A 16 18.10 5.13 -2.34
CA VAL A 16 17.77 4.01 -3.22
C VAL A 16 16.31 4.11 -3.65
N PRO A 17 15.98 3.67 -4.86
CA PRO A 17 14.61 3.62 -5.31
C PRO A 17 13.75 2.80 -4.33
N GLY A 18 12.55 3.30 -4.05
CA GLY A 18 11.52 2.57 -3.35
C GLY A 18 11.12 1.33 -4.15
N VAL A 19 10.92 0.23 -3.44
CA VAL A 19 10.39 -1.02 -4.00
C VAL A 19 9.19 -1.41 -3.18
N SER A 20 8.09 -1.79 -3.84
CA SER A 20 6.86 -2.22 -3.17
C SER A 20 6.19 -3.34 -3.95
N LEU A 21 5.48 -4.21 -3.23
CA LEU A 21 4.45 -5.05 -3.82
C LEU A 21 3.15 -4.28 -3.85
N VAL A 22 2.60 -4.12 -5.04
CA VAL A 22 1.36 -3.39 -5.28
C VAL A 22 0.36 -4.26 -6.02
N ALA A 23 -0.90 -3.89 -5.89
CA ALA A 23 -2.02 -4.45 -6.62
C ALA A 23 -2.67 -3.41 -7.52
N TYR A 24 -3.29 -3.88 -8.62
CA TYR A 24 -4.11 -3.06 -9.51
C TYR A 24 -3.34 -1.92 -10.21
N TYR A 25 -2.02 -2.02 -10.29
CA TYR A 25 -1.21 -1.06 -11.03
C TYR A 25 -1.42 -1.26 -12.55
N ARG A 26 -1.58 -0.16 -13.30
CA ARG A 26 -2.11 -0.12 -14.69
C ARG A 26 -3.55 -0.61 -14.79
N GLU A 27 -3.74 -1.89 -15.04
CA GLU A 27 -5.05 -2.49 -15.33
C GLU A 27 -5.81 -2.82 -14.05
N LYS A 28 -7.06 -2.41 -13.99
CA LYS A 28 -7.92 -2.58 -12.80
C LYS A 28 -9.38 -2.80 -13.21
N PRO A 29 -10.19 -3.53 -12.42
CA PRO A 29 -11.58 -3.79 -12.79
C PRO A 29 -12.41 -2.52 -12.97
N LEU A 30 -13.42 -2.57 -13.84
CA LEU A 30 -14.18 -1.41 -14.28
C LEU A 30 -14.91 -0.73 -13.11
N GLU A 31 -15.37 -1.51 -12.15
CA GLU A 31 -16.05 -1.05 -10.94
C GLU A 31 -15.12 -0.20 -10.08
N LEU A 32 -13.86 -0.63 -9.92
CA LEU A 32 -12.85 0.14 -9.21
C LEU A 32 -12.46 1.40 -9.99
N GLN A 33 -12.40 1.33 -11.32
CA GLN A 33 -12.15 2.50 -12.17
C GLN A 33 -13.22 3.57 -11.99
N LYS A 34 -14.50 3.17 -12.06
CA LYS A 34 -15.64 4.07 -11.86
C LYS A 34 -15.59 4.72 -10.49
N LEU A 35 -15.39 3.94 -9.43
CA LEU A 35 -15.27 4.46 -8.07
C LEU A 35 -14.15 5.50 -7.94
N ILE A 36 -12.98 5.22 -8.49
CA ILE A 36 -11.85 6.16 -8.47
C ILE A 36 -12.21 7.46 -9.19
N VAL A 37 -12.81 7.38 -10.38
CA VAL A 37 -13.21 8.55 -11.18
C VAL A 37 -14.27 9.38 -10.44
N ASP A 38 -15.26 8.74 -9.84
CA ASP A 38 -16.30 9.42 -9.07
C ASP A 38 -15.70 10.18 -7.88
N LEU A 39 -14.80 9.54 -7.12
CA LEU A 39 -14.12 10.18 -5.99
C LEU A 39 -13.20 11.32 -6.44
N GLN A 40 -12.48 11.15 -7.56
CA GLN A 40 -11.69 12.23 -8.15
C GLN A 40 -12.57 13.39 -8.58
N GLY A 41 -13.77 13.14 -9.12
CA GLY A 41 -14.76 14.17 -9.45
C GLY A 41 -15.22 14.96 -8.23
N ILE A 42 -15.59 14.27 -7.14
CA ILE A 42 -15.98 14.93 -5.88
C ILE A 42 -14.83 15.80 -5.35
N LEU A 43 -13.59 15.29 -5.37
CA LEU A 43 -12.42 16.07 -4.94
C LEU A 43 -12.16 17.28 -5.86
N GLN A 44 -12.35 17.11 -7.17
CA GLN A 44 -12.21 18.17 -8.15
C GLN A 44 -13.22 19.30 -7.92
N ASP A 45 -14.45 18.98 -7.53
CA ASP A 45 -15.50 19.95 -7.20
C ASP A 45 -15.17 20.75 -5.93
N PHE A 46 -14.55 20.12 -4.92
CA PHE A 46 -14.18 20.79 -3.67
C PHE A 46 -12.91 21.63 -3.78
N PHE A 47 -11.88 21.11 -4.45
CA PHE A 47 -10.53 21.70 -4.43
C PHE A 47 -10.17 22.40 -5.74
N GLY A 48 -10.95 22.23 -6.80
CA GLY A 48 -10.65 22.88 -8.09
C GLY A 48 -9.23 22.56 -8.56
N SER A 49 -8.51 23.58 -9.02
CA SER A 49 -7.14 23.43 -9.52
C SER A 49 -6.13 22.97 -8.48
N ASP A 50 -6.45 23.04 -7.19
CA ASP A 50 -5.54 22.61 -6.13
C ASP A 50 -5.44 21.08 -6.07
N PHE A 51 -6.47 20.36 -6.54
CA PHE A 51 -6.42 18.92 -6.68
C PHE A 51 -5.82 18.51 -8.03
N ILE A 52 -4.73 17.74 -7.96
CA ILE A 52 -4.09 17.11 -9.10
C ILE A 52 -4.40 15.61 -9.00
N PRO A 53 -5.39 15.10 -9.77
CA PRO A 53 -5.70 13.68 -9.77
C PRO A 53 -4.54 12.88 -10.36
N TYR A 54 -4.23 11.73 -9.75
CA TYR A 54 -3.33 10.78 -10.39
C TYR A 54 -4.00 10.12 -11.59
N ALA A 55 -3.19 9.78 -12.60
CA ALA A 55 -3.68 9.01 -13.72
C ALA A 55 -4.26 7.69 -13.23
N LEU A 56 -5.39 7.26 -13.81
CA LEU A 56 -6.09 6.06 -13.37
C LEU A 56 -5.18 4.82 -13.37
N LYS A 57 -4.32 4.70 -14.37
CA LYS A 57 -3.33 3.60 -14.50
C LYS A 57 -2.21 3.65 -13.45
N GLN A 58 -1.97 4.79 -12.82
CA GLN A 58 -0.98 4.97 -11.75
C GLN A 58 -1.54 4.63 -10.37
N ILE A 59 -2.85 4.82 -10.15
CA ILE A 59 -3.49 4.50 -8.87
C ILE A 59 -3.41 2.99 -8.62
N HIS A 60 -2.97 2.61 -7.43
CA HIS A 60 -2.72 1.23 -7.03
C HIS A 60 -2.94 1.06 -5.54
N ALA A 61 -3.07 -0.20 -5.11
CA ALA A 61 -3.07 -0.55 -3.71
C ALA A 61 -1.71 -1.07 -3.28
N THR A 62 -1.12 -0.51 -2.21
CA THR A 62 0.14 -1.03 -1.67
C THR A 62 -0.13 -2.19 -0.72
N ILE A 63 0.33 -3.39 -1.10
CA ILE A 63 0.23 -4.58 -0.26
C ILE A 63 1.33 -4.53 0.80
N ILE A 64 2.58 -4.31 0.39
CA ILE A 64 3.69 -4.11 1.32
C ILE A 64 4.81 -3.28 0.67
N GLY A 65 5.36 -2.33 1.44
CA GLY A 65 6.63 -1.71 1.12
C GLY A 65 7.79 -2.66 1.34
N CYS A 66 8.63 -2.83 0.32
CA CYS A 66 9.85 -3.62 0.34
C CYS A 66 11.07 -2.70 0.33
N GLU A 67 11.04 -1.58 1.06
CA GLU A 67 12.16 -0.64 1.07
C GLU A 67 13.42 -1.33 1.62
N GLY A 68 14.49 -1.29 0.83
CA GLY A 68 15.76 -1.94 1.11
C GLY A 68 16.89 -0.92 1.31
N ILE A 69 17.97 -1.35 1.95
CA ILE A 69 19.25 -0.63 2.04
C ILE A 69 20.28 -1.52 1.36
N ARG A 70 20.93 -1.02 0.31
CA ARG A 70 21.95 -1.78 -0.44
C ARG A 70 23.22 -1.93 0.40
N THR A 71 23.75 -3.15 0.44
CA THR A 71 25.06 -3.48 1.03
C THR A 71 25.84 -4.38 0.07
N GLU A 72 27.10 -4.68 0.37
CA GLU A 72 27.91 -5.63 -0.41
C GLU A 72 27.36 -7.06 -0.40
N LEU A 73 26.56 -7.43 0.61
CA LEU A 73 26.01 -8.77 0.79
C LEU A 73 24.57 -8.93 0.29
N GLY A 74 23.91 -7.82 -0.08
CA GLY A 74 22.53 -7.82 -0.55
C GLY A 74 21.73 -6.63 -0.04
N PHE A 75 20.42 -6.82 0.13
CA PHE A 75 19.50 -5.75 0.54
C PHE A 75 18.96 -5.99 1.94
N VAL A 76 19.25 -5.07 2.86
CA VAL A 76 18.70 -5.09 4.22
C VAL A 76 17.33 -4.42 4.21
N ASN A 77 16.30 -5.03 4.81
CA ASN A 77 15.01 -4.37 4.95
C ASN A 77 15.12 -3.11 5.82
N LYS A 78 14.72 -1.96 5.27
CA LYS A 78 14.81 -0.64 5.90
C LYS A 78 14.09 -0.59 7.25
N TRP A 79 12.95 -1.26 7.37
CA TRP A 79 12.11 -1.17 8.57
C TRP A 79 12.63 -2.05 9.70
N PHE A 80 13.18 -3.23 9.42
CA PHE A 80 13.93 -3.99 10.43
C PHE A 80 15.09 -3.17 11.00
N TYR A 81 15.85 -2.51 10.12
CA TYR A 81 16.98 -1.67 10.54
C TYR A 81 16.54 -0.46 11.36
N THR A 82 15.57 0.32 10.87
CA THR A 82 15.20 1.61 11.49
C THR A 82 14.26 1.49 12.68
N LEU A 83 13.38 0.48 12.72
CA LEU A 83 12.35 0.34 13.76
C LEU A 83 12.70 -0.67 14.84
N ARG A 84 13.49 -1.69 14.51
CA ARG A 84 13.82 -2.81 15.40
C ARG A 84 15.30 -2.98 15.66
N ASP A 85 16.14 -2.18 14.99
CA ASP A 85 17.59 -2.23 15.14
C ASP A 85 18.22 -3.55 14.69
N GLU A 86 17.60 -4.22 13.71
CA GLU A 86 18.01 -5.54 13.23
C GLU A 86 18.52 -5.48 11.78
N ILE A 87 19.65 -6.12 11.50
CA ILE A 87 20.16 -6.31 10.13
C ILE A 87 19.55 -7.60 9.58
N LYS A 88 18.52 -7.45 8.72
CA LYS A 88 17.79 -8.56 8.09
C LYS A 88 17.83 -8.42 6.57
N TYR A 89 18.53 -9.33 5.90
CA TYR A 89 18.61 -9.39 4.44
C TYR A 89 17.32 -9.96 3.86
N ILE A 90 16.69 -9.24 2.93
CA ILE A 90 15.42 -9.66 2.32
C ILE A 90 15.63 -10.95 1.53
N ASP A 91 14.80 -11.96 1.81
CA ASP A 91 14.75 -13.22 1.05
C ASP A 91 13.69 -13.09 -0.06
N TYR A 92 14.09 -12.53 -1.21
CA TYR A 92 13.18 -12.35 -2.35
C TYR A 92 12.70 -13.68 -2.93
N SER A 93 13.54 -14.72 -2.92
CA SER A 93 13.16 -16.02 -3.45
C SER A 93 12.02 -16.63 -2.62
N GLY A 94 12.16 -16.65 -1.30
CA GLY A 94 11.09 -17.10 -0.40
C GLY A 94 9.86 -16.21 -0.48
N PHE A 95 10.04 -14.89 -0.53
CA PHE A 95 8.97 -13.91 -0.71
C PHE A 95 8.14 -14.15 -1.99
N LEU A 96 8.79 -14.33 -3.15
CA LEU A 96 8.10 -14.54 -4.43
C LEU A 96 7.43 -15.90 -4.45
N ASN A 97 8.13 -16.94 -3.98
CA ASN A 97 7.59 -18.29 -3.90
C ASN A 97 6.34 -18.36 -3.02
N TYR A 98 6.31 -17.58 -1.93
CA TYR A 98 5.12 -17.42 -1.10
C TYR A 98 3.94 -16.92 -1.93
N PHE A 99 4.06 -15.80 -2.64
CA PHE A 99 2.92 -15.27 -3.41
C PHE A 99 2.48 -16.15 -4.57
N ILE A 100 3.40 -16.85 -5.23
CA ILE A 100 3.08 -17.73 -6.37
C ILE A 100 2.33 -18.99 -5.92
N ASN A 101 2.71 -19.57 -4.77
CA ASN A 101 2.15 -20.86 -4.32
C ASN A 101 1.13 -20.72 -3.17
N ASN A 102 0.67 -19.51 -2.88
CA ASN A 102 -0.23 -19.27 -1.76
C ASN A 102 -1.70 -19.32 -2.18
N ASP A 103 -2.40 -20.31 -1.62
CA ASP A 103 -3.83 -20.59 -1.81
C ASP A 103 -4.77 -19.56 -1.15
N LEU A 104 -4.22 -18.55 -0.45
CA LEU A 104 -5.01 -17.42 0.05
C LEU A 104 -5.61 -16.58 -1.09
N PHE A 105 -5.04 -16.63 -2.29
CA PHE A 105 -5.53 -15.87 -3.43
C PHE A 105 -6.59 -16.67 -4.24
N PRO A 106 -7.63 -16.00 -4.77
CA PRO A 106 -7.89 -14.57 -4.69
C PRO A 106 -8.45 -14.13 -3.32
N LEU A 107 -8.08 -12.93 -2.89
CA LEU A 107 -8.71 -12.24 -1.76
C LEU A 107 -9.78 -11.27 -2.27
N ASP A 108 -10.94 -11.26 -1.65
CA ASP A 108 -11.97 -10.27 -1.94
C ASP A 108 -11.69 -9.00 -1.15
N ILE A 109 -11.43 -7.87 -1.84
CA ILE A 109 -11.23 -6.57 -1.20
C ILE A 109 -12.48 -5.72 -1.41
N CYS A 110 -13.12 -5.30 -0.33
CA CYS A 110 -14.24 -4.39 -0.40
C CYS A 110 -13.76 -2.94 -0.31
N PHE A 111 -14.30 -2.07 -1.17
CA PHE A 111 -14.12 -0.63 -1.12
C PHE A 111 -15.48 0.05 -0.93
N GLY A 112 -15.65 0.77 0.19
CA GLY A 112 -16.89 1.45 0.53
C GLY A 112 -18.02 0.54 1.01
N SER A 113 -19.25 1.08 1.05
CA SER A 113 -20.49 0.43 1.51
C SER A 113 -20.47 -0.09 2.97
N TYR A 114 -19.57 0.40 3.81
CA TYR A 114 -19.51 0.01 5.23
C TYR A 114 -20.58 0.74 6.04
N GLN A 115 -21.70 0.06 6.28
CA GLN A 115 -22.85 0.63 6.97
C GLN A 115 -22.54 0.93 8.44
N PRO A 116 -22.86 2.12 8.97
CA PRO A 116 -22.46 2.54 10.32
C PRO A 116 -23.06 1.67 11.44
N ASN A 117 -24.18 0.99 11.16
CA ASN A 117 -24.88 0.14 12.14
C ASN A 117 -24.48 -1.35 12.05
N VAL A 118 -23.51 -1.72 11.21
CA VAL A 118 -23.05 -3.11 11.05
C VAL A 118 -21.73 -3.31 11.78
N ASN A 119 -21.68 -4.29 12.68
CA ASN A 119 -20.42 -4.69 13.29
C ASN A 119 -19.64 -5.63 12.37
N TYR A 120 -18.66 -5.09 11.66
CA TYR A 120 -17.75 -5.84 10.78
C TYR A 120 -16.68 -6.68 11.52
N GLN A 121 -16.74 -6.74 12.86
CA GLN A 121 -15.79 -7.41 13.75
C GLN A 121 -14.35 -6.90 13.62
N PHE A 122 -14.19 -5.66 13.16
CA PHE A 122 -12.91 -5.03 12.90
C PHE A 122 -13.02 -3.51 13.05
N LEU A 123 -11.98 -2.90 13.62
CA LEU A 123 -11.77 -1.46 13.62
C LEU A 123 -10.41 -1.17 12.97
N SER A 124 -10.39 -0.29 11.96
CA SER A 124 -9.11 0.23 11.46
C SER A 124 -8.67 1.34 12.39
N ARG A 125 -7.52 1.14 13.08
CA ARG A 125 -6.97 2.01 14.13
C ARG A 125 -8.06 2.66 15.01
N ASN A 126 -8.85 1.81 15.67
CA ASN A 126 -9.91 2.15 16.61
C ASN A 126 -11.09 2.97 16.02
N GLN A 127 -11.27 2.96 14.70
CA GLN A 127 -12.43 3.59 14.04
C GLN A 127 -13.18 2.59 13.17
N HIS A 128 -14.48 2.85 13.02
CA HIS A 128 -15.36 2.04 12.18
C HIS A 128 -14.93 2.14 10.71
N PRO A 129 -14.98 1.04 9.92
CA PRO A 129 -14.61 1.06 8.50
C PRO A 129 -15.31 2.15 7.68
N GLY A 130 -16.58 2.42 7.96
CA GLY A 130 -17.35 3.48 7.30
C GLY A 130 -16.82 4.89 7.52
N ASP A 131 -16.12 5.15 8.63
CA ASP A 131 -15.48 6.43 8.93
C ASP A 131 -14.02 6.48 8.44
N ARG A 132 -13.42 5.29 8.22
CA ARG A 132 -12.03 5.12 7.79
C ARG A 132 -11.86 4.91 6.29
N SER A 133 -12.94 4.72 5.55
CA SER A 133 -12.92 4.35 4.12
C SER A 133 -12.28 5.41 3.23
N PHE A 134 -12.29 6.67 3.67
CA PHE A 134 -11.58 7.76 3.03
C PHE A 134 -10.88 8.65 4.05
N GLN A 135 -9.70 9.17 3.68
CA GLN A 135 -8.92 10.09 4.48
C GLN A 135 -8.21 11.13 3.62
N LEU A 136 -8.11 12.35 4.13
CA LEU A 136 -7.16 13.37 3.65
C LEU A 136 -5.94 13.38 4.58
N GLN A 137 -4.82 12.83 4.10
CA GLN A 137 -3.61 12.69 4.91
C GLN A 137 -2.59 13.78 4.57
N LEU A 138 -2.05 14.45 5.57
CA LEU A 138 -0.95 15.39 5.36
C LEU A 138 0.34 14.62 4.99
N SER A 139 0.96 14.96 3.86
CA SER A 139 2.25 14.39 3.43
C SER A 139 3.42 15.34 3.69
N THR A 140 3.20 16.63 3.50
CA THR A 140 4.15 17.73 3.76
C THR A 140 3.34 18.92 4.28
N GLU A 141 3.98 19.97 4.79
CA GLU A 141 3.29 21.15 5.35
C GLU A 141 2.15 21.71 4.48
N ASN A 142 2.27 21.65 3.14
CA ASN A 142 1.28 22.18 2.19
C ASN A 142 0.79 21.16 1.15
N THR A 143 0.78 19.86 1.49
CA THR A 143 0.26 18.83 0.57
C THR A 143 -0.57 17.80 1.31
N LEU A 144 -1.82 17.63 0.88
CA LEU A 144 -2.72 16.57 1.33
C LEU A 144 -2.80 15.45 0.29
N ILE A 145 -2.96 14.23 0.77
CA ILE A 145 -3.08 13.00 -0.03
C ILE A 145 -4.46 12.40 0.23
N PRO A 146 -5.41 12.57 -0.71
CA PRO A 146 -6.68 11.85 -0.66
C PRO A 146 -6.43 10.36 -0.83
N THR A 147 -6.87 9.59 0.16
CA THR A 147 -6.61 8.16 0.26
C THR A 147 -7.90 7.42 0.50
N MET A 148 -8.24 6.52 -0.41
CA MET A 148 -9.31 5.53 -0.22
C MET A 148 -8.74 4.29 0.45
N ILE A 149 -9.49 3.68 1.37
CA ILE A 149 -9.08 2.48 2.10
C ILE A 149 -10.14 1.41 1.93
N GLY A 150 -9.70 0.21 1.57
CA GLY A 150 -10.50 -1.01 1.56
C GLY A 150 -9.89 -2.07 2.48
N TRP A 151 -10.63 -3.15 2.68
CA TRP A 151 -10.21 -4.26 3.53
C TRP A 151 -10.60 -5.60 2.91
N SER A 152 -9.85 -6.65 3.25
CA SER A 152 -10.21 -8.01 2.88
C SER A 152 -11.54 -8.41 3.53
N PHE A 153 -12.43 -9.02 2.76
CA PHE A 153 -13.85 -9.11 3.08
C PHE A 153 -14.40 -10.47 2.69
N ARG A 154 -15.16 -11.11 3.59
CA ARG A 154 -15.80 -12.41 3.33
C ARG A 154 -17.07 -12.50 4.13
N LYS A 155 -18.19 -12.92 3.54
CA LYS A 155 -19.47 -13.16 4.26
C LYS A 155 -19.86 -12.01 5.21
N GLN A 156 -19.73 -10.77 4.75
CA GLN A 156 -20.04 -9.55 5.52
C GLN A 156 -19.13 -9.25 6.73
N ILE A 157 -18.00 -9.94 6.87
CA ILE A 157 -16.98 -9.62 7.87
C ILE A 157 -15.69 -9.16 7.19
N ILE A 158 -14.98 -8.24 7.86
CA ILE A 158 -13.62 -7.90 7.46
C ILE A 158 -12.69 -8.98 8.04
N THR A 159 -11.91 -9.62 7.17
CA THR A 159 -10.92 -10.62 7.55
C THR A 159 -9.57 -9.96 7.84
N THR A 160 -8.65 -10.68 8.47
CA THR A 160 -7.28 -10.20 8.77
C THR A 160 -6.26 -10.68 7.73
N ASP A 161 -6.70 -11.03 6.52
CA ASP A 161 -5.86 -11.70 5.53
C ASP A 161 -4.67 -10.83 5.08
N ILE A 162 -4.89 -9.52 4.91
CA ILE A 162 -3.81 -8.57 4.53
C ILE A 162 -2.78 -8.43 5.65
N ASN A 163 -3.24 -8.29 6.90
CA ASN A 163 -2.35 -8.27 8.05
C ASN A 163 -1.57 -9.60 8.17
N SER A 164 -2.23 -10.74 7.95
CA SER A 164 -1.63 -12.08 8.01
C SER A 164 -0.54 -12.25 6.95
N ILE A 165 -0.79 -11.79 5.71
CA ILE A 165 0.23 -11.73 4.65
C ILE A 165 1.42 -10.90 5.12
N ARG A 166 1.19 -9.64 5.55
CA ARG A 166 2.28 -8.75 6.02
C ARG A 166 3.05 -9.30 7.22
N ARG A 167 2.44 -10.16 8.04
CA ARG A 167 3.08 -10.86 9.16
C ARG A 167 3.92 -12.03 8.67
N GLU A 168 3.38 -12.85 7.78
CA GLU A 168 4.08 -13.99 7.21
C GLU A 168 5.34 -13.57 6.45
N LEU A 169 5.30 -12.42 5.76
CA LEU A 169 6.45 -11.87 5.06
C LEU A 169 7.65 -11.52 5.95
N GLN A 170 7.47 -11.42 7.27
CA GLN A 170 8.58 -11.26 8.20
C GLN A 170 9.48 -12.50 8.24
N ARG A 171 8.98 -13.70 7.90
CA ARG A 171 9.81 -14.92 7.75
C ARG A 171 10.82 -14.78 6.61
N PHE A 172 10.50 -13.97 5.60
CA PHE A 172 11.37 -13.62 4.47
C PHE A 172 12.10 -12.29 4.70
N ASN A 173 12.22 -11.86 5.96
CA ASN A 173 12.90 -10.64 6.37
C ASN A 173 12.31 -9.35 5.75
N CYS A 174 11.03 -9.38 5.37
CA CYS A 174 10.31 -8.20 4.88
C CYS A 174 9.36 -7.67 5.96
N LEU A 175 9.70 -6.55 6.59
CA LEU A 175 8.87 -5.88 7.58
C LEU A 175 8.14 -4.69 6.98
N HIS A 176 6.85 -4.54 7.24
CA HIS A 176 6.09 -3.34 6.88
C HIS A 176 6.27 -2.22 7.92
N LYS A 177 6.28 -0.95 7.48
CA LYS A 177 6.49 0.22 8.34
C LYS A 177 5.50 0.37 9.51
N TYR A 178 4.29 -0.19 9.37
CA TYR A 178 3.26 -0.16 10.43
C TYR A 178 3.34 -1.35 11.39
N HIS A 179 4.33 -2.24 11.25
CA HIS A 179 4.56 -3.36 12.15
C HIS A 179 5.80 -3.14 13.02
N LYS A 180 5.92 -1.96 13.64
CA LYS A 180 7.04 -1.66 14.54
C LYS A 180 7.11 -2.69 15.66
N TYR A 181 5.98 -3.00 16.27
CA TYR A 181 5.84 -3.94 17.38
C TYR A 181 5.10 -5.24 16.97
N PRO A 182 5.29 -6.35 17.71
CA PRO A 182 4.64 -7.63 17.43
C PRO A 182 3.10 -7.59 17.44
N GLN A 183 2.50 -6.73 18.25
CA GLN A 183 1.05 -6.59 18.41
C GLN A 183 0.40 -5.63 17.40
N ASP A 184 1.19 -4.89 16.61
CA ASP A 184 0.63 -3.96 15.64
C ASP A 184 -0.22 -4.70 14.60
N ILE A 185 -1.33 -4.09 14.20
CA ILE A 185 -2.22 -4.66 13.17
C ILE A 185 -2.33 -3.64 12.05
N ASP A 186 -2.05 -4.09 10.84
CA ASP A 186 -2.21 -3.28 9.64
C ASP A 186 -2.91 -4.09 8.56
N ASN A 187 -4.22 -3.88 8.45
CA ASN A 187 -5.09 -4.57 7.50
C ASN A 187 -5.52 -3.68 6.33
N ASP A 188 -5.04 -2.42 6.30
CA ASP A 188 -5.51 -1.41 5.36
C ASP A 188 -4.97 -1.68 3.94
N VAL A 189 -5.86 -1.67 2.95
CA VAL A 189 -5.54 -1.68 1.52
C VAL A 189 -5.85 -0.28 0.99
N TYR A 190 -4.84 0.58 0.96
CA TYR A 190 -5.02 2.00 0.63
C TYR A 190 -4.65 2.32 -0.82
N LEU A 191 -5.41 3.22 -1.45
CA LEU A 191 -5.17 3.78 -2.77
C LEU A 191 -5.09 5.30 -2.67
N ARG A 192 -4.02 5.89 -3.20
CA ARG A 192 -3.85 7.35 -3.29
C ARG A 192 -4.51 7.85 -4.57
N LEU A 193 -5.36 8.86 -4.47
CA LEU A 193 -6.16 9.35 -5.60
C LEU A 193 -5.53 10.55 -6.33
N GLY A 194 -4.54 11.20 -5.70
CA GLY A 194 -3.88 12.38 -6.24
C GLY A 194 -3.11 13.13 -5.15
N THR A 195 -2.86 14.41 -5.40
CA THR A 195 -2.32 15.37 -4.43
C THR A 195 -3.19 16.61 -4.41
N ILE A 196 -3.35 17.22 -3.23
CA ILE A 196 -4.01 18.52 -3.09
C ILE A 196 -2.98 19.49 -2.54
N ALA A 197 -2.69 20.54 -3.30
CA ALA A 197 -1.77 21.60 -2.90
C ALA A 197 -2.47 22.61 -1.99
N GLY A 198 -1.74 23.14 -1.00
CA GLY A 198 -2.22 24.20 -0.13
C GLY A 198 -2.46 23.77 1.31
N SER A 199 -2.91 24.73 2.12
CA SER A 199 -3.19 24.55 3.54
C SER A 199 -4.67 24.85 3.79
N TYR A 200 -5.36 23.88 4.36
CA TYR A 200 -6.79 23.96 4.64
C TYR A 200 -7.01 23.75 6.14
N ASN A 201 -7.98 24.46 6.70
CA ASN A 201 -8.32 24.28 8.11
C ASN A 201 -8.91 22.88 8.36
N SER A 202 -8.80 22.42 9.61
CA SER A 202 -9.25 21.09 10.03
C SER A 202 -10.73 20.85 9.79
N ASP A 203 -11.56 21.88 9.90
CA ASP A 203 -13.01 21.77 9.82
C ASP A 203 -13.48 21.49 8.39
N LEU A 204 -12.87 22.16 7.42
CA LEU A 204 -13.09 21.90 6.00
C LEU A 204 -12.64 20.47 5.65
N ILE A 205 -11.47 20.06 6.13
CA ILE A 205 -10.94 18.71 5.91
C ILE A 205 -11.85 17.64 6.50
N ALA A 206 -12.35 17.85 7.72
CA ALA A 206 -13.31 16.96 8.37
C ALA A 206 -14.64 16.91 7.60
N SER A 207 -15.15 18.06 7.15
CA SER A 207 -16.39 18.15 6.39
C SER A 207 -16.31 17.41 5.06
N ILE A 208 -15.24 17.62 4.27
CA ILE A 208 -15.04 16.94 2.98
C ILE A 208 -14.87 15.43 3.19
N THR A 209 -14.07 15.04 4.20
CA THR A 209 -13.87 13.63 4.54
C THR A 209 -15.20 12.96 4.90
N GLN A 210 -16.04 13.64 5.68
CA GLN A 210 -17.38 13.14 6.04
C GLN A 210 -18.28 13.03 4.82
N THR A 211 -18.30 14.02 3.93
CA THR A 211 -19.08 13.98 2.69
C THR A 211 -18.71 12.78 1.83
N ILE A 212 -17.41 12.51 1.65
CA ILE A 212 -16.94 11.37 0.86
C ILE A 212 -17.25 10.04 1.55
N ASN A 213 -17.04 9.94 2.86
CA ASN A 213 -17.42 8.73 3.61
C ASN A 213 -18.92 8.46 3.52
N ASN A 214 -19.77 9.48 3.64
CA ASN A 214 -21.22 9.35 3.45
C ASN A 214 -21.55 8.86 2.04
N TYR A 215 -20.91 9.42 1.00
CA TYR A 215 -21.07 8.94 -0.37
C TYR A 215 -20.72 7.44 -0.47
N LEU A 216 -19.55 7.04 0.03
CA LEU A 216 -19.11 5.64 0.03
C LEU A 216 -20.09 4.70 0.75
N GLN A 217 -20.76 5.15 1.82
CA GLN A 217 -21.75 4.36 2.54
C GLN A 217 -23.06 4.15 1.75
N THR A 218 -23.37 5.01 0.77
CA THR A 218 -24.56 4.87 -0.08
C THR A 218 -24.37 3.90 -1.25
N LEU A 219 -23.13 3.51 -1.54
CA LEU A 219 -22.82 2.62 -2.63
C LEU A 219 -23.28 1.19 -2.34
N THR A 220 -23.48 0.43 -3.42
CA THR A 220 -23.49 -1.04 -3.30
C THR A 220 -22.07 -1.54 -3.01
N PRO A 221 -21.88 -2.64 -2.27
CA PRO A 221 -20.54 -3.15 -1.98
C PRO A 221 -19.72 -3.40 -3.25
N ILE A 222 -18.61 -2.70 -3.38
CA ILE A 222 -17.66 -2.87 -4.49
C ILE A 222 -16.60 -3.86 -4.03
N ILE A 223 -16.80 -5.13 -4.38
CA ILE A 223 -15.89 -6.23 -4.02
C ILE A 223 -15.01 -6.52 -5.23
N ILE A 224 -13.71 -6.30 -5.07
CA ILE A 224 -12.71 -6.45 -6.12
C ILE A 224 -11.80 -7.64 -5.78
N PRO A 225 -11.72 -8.66 -6.64
CA PRO A 225 -10.81 -9.77 -6.41
C PRO A 225 -9.36 -9.31 -6.60
N LEU A 226 -8.57 -9.47 -5.55
CA LEU A 226 -7.13 -9.40 -5.56
C LEU A 226 -6.60 -10.78 -5.90
N SER A 227 -6.33 -11.04 -7.18
CA SER A 227 -5.68 -12.28 -7.63
C SER A 227 -4.17 -12.10 -7.77
N GLN A 228 -3.43 -13.21 -7.88
CA GLN A 228 -1.97 -13.16 -8.02
C GLN A 228 -1.55 -12.39 -9.28
N GLU A 229 -2.31 -12.47 -10.37
CA GLU A 229 -2.03 -11.76 -11.63
C GLU A 229 -2.23 -10.24 -11.53
N LYS A 230 -2.90 -9.77 -10.46
CA LYS A 230 -3.05 -8.34 -10.16
C LYS A 230 -1.92 -7.80 -9.30
N LEU A 231 -1.02 -8.66 -8.80
CA LEU A 231 0.15 -8.28 -8.03
C LEU A 231 1.34 -8.00 -8.94
N ALA A 232 2.11 -6.97 -8.58
CA ALA A 232 3.37 -6.66 -9.23
C ALA A 232 4.34 -6.03 -8.24
N ILE A 233 5.64 -6.27 -8.46
CA ILE A 233 6.68 -5.50 -7.80
C ILE A 233 6.92 -4.24 -8.62
N VAL A 234 6.93 -3.10 -7.96
CA VAL A 234 7.23 -1.81 -8.57
C VAL A 234 8.48 -1.22 -7.97
N LYS A 235 9.27 -0.58 -8.82
CA LYS A 235 10.45 0.20 -8.47
C LYS A 235 10.21 1.64 -8.87
N TYR A 236 10.44 2.57 -7.94
CA TYR A 236 10.11 3.98 -8.12
C TYR A 236 11.04 4.90 -7.32
N GLN A 237 11.20 6.13 -7.80
CA GLN A 237 11.82 7.21 -7.02
C GLN A 237 10.74 8.19 -6.54
N ASP A 238 9.75 8.46 -7.40
CA ASP A 238 8.58 9.26 -7.06
C ASP A 238 7.53 8.42 -6.30
N LEU A 239 7.12 8.90 -5.12
CA LEU A 239 6.11 8.28 -4.25
C LEU A 239 4.69 8.30 -4.82
N SER A 240 4.46 9.03 -5.90
CA SER A 240 3.22 8.98 -6.69
C SER A 240 3.18 7.77 -7.62
N LEU A 241 4.34 7.20 -7.96
CA LEU A 241 4.54 6.10 -8.91
C LEU A 241 3.97 6.40 -10.32
N PRO A 242 4.42 7.46 -11.01
CA PRO A 242 3.92 7.76 -12.34
C PRO A 242 4.43 6.73 -13.35
N ILE A 243 3.60 6.43 -14.35
CA ILE A 243 3.85 5.37 -15.33
C ILE A 243 5.18 5.57 -16.09
N SER A 244 5.56 6.83 -16.31
CA SER A 244 6.76 7.20 -17.06
C SER A 244 8.07 6.85 -16.34
N THR A 245 8.07 6.78 -15.00
CA THR A 245 9.30 6.55 -14.22
C THR A 245 9.24 5.30 -13.33
N THR A 246 8.08 4.67 -13.19
CA THR A 246 7.93 3.43 -12.42
C THR A 246 8.21 2.21 -13.29
N LYS A 247 9.20 1.40 -12.89
CA LYS A 247 9.41 0.07 -13.46
C LYS A 247 8.50 -0.93 -12.74
N ILE A 248 7.96 -1.88 -13.50
CA ILE A 248 7.02 -2.89 -13.01
C ILE A 248 7.54 -4.25 -13.42
N TYR A 249 7.45 -5.19 -12.50
CA TYR A 249 7.85 -6.57 -12.70
C TYR A 249 6.69 -7.46 -12.25
N SER A 250 6.24 -8.36 -13.13
CA SER A 250 5.29 -9.38 -12.70
C SER A 250 5.99 -10.37 -11.76
N LEU A 251 5.23 -11.04 -10.89
CA LEU A 251 5.79 -12.04 -9.99
C LEU A 251 6.39 -13.23 -10.76
N ALA A 252 5.77 -13.60 -11.89
CA ALA A 252 6.26 -14.66 -12.76
C ALA A 252 7.62 -14.31 -13.40
N ASP A 253 7.79 -13.08 -13.90
CA ASP A 253 9.06 -12.64 -14.49
C ASP A 253 10.18 -12.67 -13.44
N LEU A 254 9.92 -12.16 -12.23
CA LEU A 254 10.93 -12.16 -11.16
C LEU A 254 11.28 -13.56 -10.65
N SER A 255 10.34 -14.50 -10.68
CA SER A 255 10.61 -15.89 -10.28
C SER A 255 11.46 -16.65 -11.31
N SER A 256 11.43 -16.23 -12.58
CA SER A 256 12.14 -16.90 -13.66
C SER A 256 13.51 -16.28 -13.98
N ASP A 257 13.77 -15.04 -13.56
CA ASP A 257 15.05 -14.36 -13.76
C ASP A 257 15.58 -13.69 -12.46
N LEU A 258 16.50 -14.37 -11.79
CA LEU A 258 17.16 -13.87 -10.57
C LEU A 258 18.01 -12.62 -10.81
N ASN A 259 18.41 -12.30 -12.04
CA ASN A 259 19.14 -11.07 -12.32
C ASN A 259 18.21 -9.85 -12.21
N LEU A 260 16.90 -10.01 -12.50
CA LEU A 260 15.93 -8.93 -12.32
C LEU A 260 15.77 -8.54 -10.85
N LEU A 261 15.92 -9.50 -9.93
CA LEU A 261 15.91 -9.22 -8.49
C LEU A 261 17.05 -8.30 -8.06
N GLN A 262 18.24 -8.50 -8.63
CA GLN A 262 19.40 -7.63 -8.35
C GLN A 262 19.15 -6.21 -8.86
N GLN A 263 18.49 -6.07 -10.01
CA GLN A 263 18.15 -4.78 -10.61
C GLN A 263 17.04 -4.01 -9.87
N LEU A 264 16.32 -4.61 -8.91
CA LEU A 264 15.24 -3.93 -8.19
C LEU A 264 15.72 -2.68 -7.45
N TYR A 265 16.99 -2.63 -7.06
CA TYR A 265 17.57 -1.54 -6.27
C TYR A 265 18.75 -0.82 -6.95
N GLU A 266 18.98 -1.08 -8.24
CA GLU A 266 20.01 -0.42 -9.07
C GLU A 266 19.50 0.78 -9.86
#